data_AF-A0A970MYV2-F1
#
_entry.id   AF-A0A970MYV2-F1
#
_cell.length_a   1.000
_cell.length_b   1.000
_cell.length_c   1.000
_cell.angle_alpha   90.00
_cell.angle_beta   90.00
_cell.angle_gamma   90.00
#
_symmetry.space_group_name_H-M   'P 1'
#
loop_
_entity.id
_entity.type
_entity.pdbx_description
1 polymer ?
#
loop_
_entity_poly.entity_id
_entity_poly.type
_entity_poly.pdbx_seq_one_letter_code
_entity_poly.pdbx_strand_id
1 'polypeptide(L)'
;MRFRWMCGVFVTIAVLWACVAISAQQKQTPAAKKEPETVQGRADVLKSSWGSKTEVLMKGNVKFTSSEITLTSDEVTYDKQAKSAVSPGKIAITGSDADITADKGTADFNKRLAVLTGGVNMVLKPKSENHSDPDSVRAKMTKPTTITCSKLEYQYKAKLVTAVGEVRFKQEKRSAEAQKAVYDSNTELLVLTGDVKGVDEHGQTFSAPLVRISLKEGDEWMEAENASASFKIDLDE
;
A
#
# COMPACT_ATOMS: atom_id res chain seq x y z
N MET A 1 -5.15 10.37 56.93
CA MET A 1 -4.21 10.49 55.79
C MET A 1 -4.04 9.13 55.14
N ARG A 2 -4.59 8.92 53.93
CA ARG A 2 -4.31 7.76 53.08
C ARG A 2 -4.11 8.26 51.66
N PHE A 3 -2.85 8.41 51.31
CA PHE A 3 -2.36 8.68 49.96
C PHE A 3 -2.71 7.47 49.08
N ARG A 4 -3.58 7.65 48.08
CA ARG A 4 -3.86 6.63 47.06
C ARG A 4 -3.17 7.04 45.76
N TRP A 5 -2.08 6.33 45.48
CA TRP A 5 -1.48 6.17 44.17
C TRP A 5 -2.41 5.42 43.19
N MET A 6 -2.06 5.47 41.90
CA MET A 6 -2.56 4.70 40.73
C MET A 6 -3.80 5.28 40.03
N CYS A 7 -3.88 5.42 38.70
CA CYS A 7 -3.16 4.81 37.58
C CYS A 7 -2.88 5.86 36.49
N GLY A 8 -1.62 5.99 36.06
CA GLY A 8 -1.32 6.55 34.75
C GLY A 8 -1.85 5.61 33.67
N VAL A 9 -2.89 6.05 32.95
CA VAL A 9 -3.45 5.30 31.81
C VAL A 9 -2.51 5.49 30.63
N PHE A 10 -1.50 4.62 30.52
CA PHE A 10 -0.75 4.44 29.29
C PHE A 10 -1.70 3.79 28.27
N VAL A 11 -2.35 4.60 27.42
CA VAL A 11 -3.07 4.07 26.26
C VAL A 11 -2.03 3.61 25.24
N THR A 12 -1.69 2.33 25.28
CA THR A 12 -0.95 1.67 24.21
C THR A 12 -1.87 1.58 22.98
N ILE A 13 -1.83 2.61 22.14
CA ILE A 13 -2.49 2.55 20.82
C ILE A 13 -1.60 1.65 19.95
N ALA A 14 -1.90 0.36 19.96
CA ALA A 14 -1.29 -0.62 19.07
C ALA A 14 -1.80 -0.39 17.64
N VAL A 15 -1.22 0.57 16.93
CA VAL A 15 -1.42 0.76 15.49
C VAL A 15 -0.50 -0.23 14.77
N LEU A 16 -0.89 -1.51 14.72
CA LEU A 16 -0.19 -2.50 13.91
C LEU A 16 -0.52 -2.26 12.43
N TRP A 17 0.37 -1.59 11.72
CA TRP A 17 0.28 -1.45 10.27
C TRP A 17 1.50 -2.10 9.62
N ALA A 18 1.21 -3.04 8.73
CA ALA A 18 2.23 -3.84 8.09
C ALA A 18 3.00 -3.00 7.09
N CYS A 19 4.31 -2.90 7.33
CA CYS A 19 5.28 -2.67 6.28
C CYS A 19 5.12 -3.78 5.23
N VAL A 20 4.84 -3.40 3.99
CA VAL A 20 5.17 -4.23 2.84
C VAL A 20 6.69 -4.14 2.71
N ALA A 21 7.41 -4.88 3.55
CA ALA A 21 8.79 -5.21 3.30
C ALA A 21 8.77 -6.33 2.24
N ILE A 22 8.94 -5.97 0.98
CA ILE A 22 9.36 -6.92 -0.03
C ILE A 22 10.87 -7.05 0.13
N SER A 23 11.28 -8.00 0.96
CA SER A 23 12.65 -8.48 1.02
C SER A 23 12.63 -9.94 0.58
N ALA A 24 13.11 -10.17 -0.64
CA ALA A 24 13.51 -11.49 -1.08
C ALA A 24 14.58 -12.03 -0.10
N GLN A 25 14.47 -13.32 0.19
CA GLN A 25 15.43 -14.15 0.92
C GLN A 25 15.41 -14.05 2.46
N GLN A 26 14.53 -14.85 3.08
CA GLN A 26 14.78 -15.33 4.44
C GLN A 26 14.74 -16.86 4.46
N LYS A 27 15.95 -17.47 4.52
CA LYS A 27 16.11 -18.86 4.99
C LYS A 27 15.32 -19.00 6.30
N GLN A 28 14.42 -19.99 6.34
CA GLN A 28 13.58 -20.29 7.49
C GLN A 28 14.44 -20.49 8.74
N THR A 29 14.47 -19.48 9.60
CA THR A 29 14.88 -19.60 11.00
C THR A 29 13.57 -19.78 11.80
N PRO A 30 13.49 -20.73 12.76
CA PRO A 30 12.26 -20.98 13.51
C PRO A 30 11.73 -19.70 14.15
N ALA A 31 10.40 -19.53 14.09
CA ALA A 31 9.67 -18.32 14.42
C ALA A 31 10.00 -17.79 15.82
N ALA A 32 10.91 -16.81 15.90
CA ALA A 32 11.02 -15.93 17.04
C ALA A 32 9.68 -15.19 17.19
N LYS A 33 9.12 -15.26 18.40
CA LYS A 33 7.88 -14.57 18.78
C LYS A 33 8.07 -13.08 18.49
N LYS A 34 7.44 -12.57 17.43
CA LYS A 34 7.54 -11.15 17.01
C LYS A 34 7.27 -10.26 18.22
N GLU A 35 8.31 -9.59 18.71
CA GLU A 35 8.16 -8.58 19.76
C GLU A 35 7.23 -7.47 19.23
N PRO A 36 6.36 -6.91 20.09
CA PRO A 36 5.48 -5.83 19.66
C PRO A 36 6.30 -4.61 19.26
N GLU A 37 6.28 -4.25 17.97
CA GLU A 37 6.84 -2.99 17.50
C GLU A 37 6.12 -1.82 18.17
N THR A 38 6.90 -0.86 18.69
CA THR A 38 6.36 0.34 19.31
C THR A 38 6.02 1.36 18.24
N VAL A 39 4.74 1.67 18.08
CA VAL A 39 4.31 2.77 17.22
C VAL A 39 4.28 4.07 18.02
N GLN A 40 4.98 5.07 17.52
CA GLN A 40 4.98 6.41 18.10
C GLN A 40 3.84 7.22 17.47
N GLY A 41 2.86 7.61 18.28
CA GLY A 41 1.75 8.47 17.86
C GLY A 41 1.86 9.87 18.46
N ARG A 42 1.63 10.90 17.65
CA ARG A 42 1.48 12.29 18.07
C ARG A 42 0.21 12.88 17.47
N ALA A 43 -0.47 13.73 18.23
CA ALA A 43 -1.56 14.60 17.78
C ALA A 43 -1.58 15.85 18.68
N ASP A 44 -2.20 16.93 18.22
CA ASP A 44 -2.39 18.13 19.03
C ASP A 44 -3.44 17.92 20.12
N VAL A 45 -4.47 17.13 19.82
CA VAL A 45 -5.53 16.76 20.76
C VAL A 45 -5.70 15.25 20.79
N LEU A 46 -5.66 14.69 22.00
CA LEU A 46 -6.00 13.30 22.28
C LEU A 46 -7.19 13.28 23.27
N LYS A 47 -8.34 12.80 22.83
CA LYS A 47 -9.54 12.66 23.66
C LYS A 47 -9.93 11.20 23.74
N SER A 48 -9.97 10.66 24.96
CA SER A 48 -10.53 9.34 25.23
C SER A 48 -11.91 9.47 25.86
N SER A 49 -12.93 8.89 25.24
CA SER A 49 -14.25 8.75 25.83
C SER A 49 -14.38 7.37 26.49
N TRP A 50 -14.85 7.38 27.73
CA TRP A 50 -15.03 6.18 28.54
C TRP A 50 -16.53 6.11 28.86
N GLY A 51 -17.23 5.19 28.20
CA GLY A 51 -18.69 5.05 28.25
C GLY A 51 -19.12 3.72 27.62
N SER A 52 -20.33 3.65 27.06
CA SER A 52 -20.81 2.45 26.35
C SER A 52 -19.96 2.08 25.13
N LYS A 53 -19.27 3.06 24.52
CA LYS A 53 -18.30 2.90 23.43
C LYS A 53 -16.98 3.55 23.85
N THR A 54 -15.90 2.77 23.90
CA THR A 54 -14.57 3.29 24.25
C THR A 54 -13.87 3.77 22.98
N GLU A 55 -13.82 5.08 22.80
CA GLU A 55 -13.30 5.72 21.58
C GLU A 55 -12.13 6.64 21.91
N VAL A 56 -11.16 6.66 21.02
CA VAL A 56 -9.99 7.54 21.09
C VAL A 56 -9.99 8.42 19.85
N LEU A 57 -10.23 9.71 20.05
CA LEU A 57 -10.13 10.74 19.02
C LEU A 57 -8.75 11.39 19.08
N MET A 58 -8.08 11.46 17.94
CA MET A 58 -6.83 12.16 17.73
C MET A 58 -7.06 13.23 16.66
N LYS A 59 -6.74 14.48 16.95
CA LYS A 59 -7.00 15.60 16.04
C LYS A 59 -5.85 16.59 16.02
N GLY A 60 -5.58 17.15 14.83
CA GLY A 60 -4.53 18.14 14.57
C GLY A 60 -3.15 17.47 14.48
N ASN A 61 -2.48 17.66 13.35
CA ASN A 61 -1.12 17.17 13.08
C ASN A 61 -0.92 15.70 13.50
N VAL A 62 -1.90 14.83 13.21
CA VAL A 62 -1.83 13.43 13.60
C VAL A 62 -0.72 12.76 12.81
N LYS A 63 0.25 12.19 13.51
CA LYS A 63 1.39 11.49 12.93
C LYS A 63 1.63 10.19 13.67
N PHE A 64 1.67 9.08 12.95
CA PHE A 64 2.13 7.79 13.44
C PHE A 64 3.42 7.41 12.72
N THR A 65 4.44 7.02 13.49
CA THR A 65 5.73 6.58 12.95
C THR A 65 6.04 5.18 13.48
N SER A 66 6.43 4.27 12.59
CA SER A 66 6.90 2.92 12.93
C SER A 66 7.96 2.46 11.94
N SER A 67 9.14 2.09 12.43
CA SER A 67 10.32 1.59 11.68
C SER A 67 10.66 2.44 10.44
N GLU A 68 9.95 2.28 9.32
CA GLU A 68 10.17 3.00 8.06
C GLU A 68 8.90 3.65 7.47
N ILE A 69 7.77 3.56 8.16
CA ILE A 69 6.49 4.11 7.70
C ILE A 69 6.06 5.27 8.57
N THR A 70 5.64 6.34 7.91
CA THR A 70 5.00 7.50 8.53
C THR A 70 3.59 7.66 7.96
N LEU A 71 2.58 7.61 8.82
CA LEU A 71 1.20 7.96 8.47
C LEU A 71 0.90 9.35 9.04
N THR A 72 0.32 10.22 8.22
CA THR A 72 -0.16 11.54 8.63
C THR A 72 -1.62 11.74 8.26
N SER A 73 -2.35 12.45 9.12
CA SER A 73 -3.75 12.82 8.91
C SER A 73 -4.12 14.02 9.78
N ASP A 74 -5.22 14.69 9.46
CA ASP A 74 -5.80 15.74 10.29
C ASP A 74 -6.57 15.18 11.49
N GLU A 75 -7.17 14.00 11.34
CA GLU A 75 -8.03 13.39 12.35
C GLU A 75 -8.06 11.87 12.23
N VAL A 76 -7.96 11.18 13.36
CA VAL A 76 -8.13 9.72 13.44
C VAL A 76 -8.99 9.39 14.65
N THR A 77 -10.02 8.58 14.40
CA THR A 77 -10.87 8.01 15.44
C THR A 77 -10.60 6.52 15.54
N TYR A 78 -10.32 6.03 16.76
CA TYR A 78 -10.13 4.61 17.06
C TYR A 78 -11.20 4.10 18.02
N ASP A 79 -11.96 3.11 17.56
CA ASP A 79 -12.93 2.37 18.36
C ASP A 79 -12.28 1.11 18.93
N LYS A 80 -12.12 1.05 20.27
CA LYS A 80 -11.50 -0.10 20.95
C LYS A 80 -12.37 -1.35 20.93
N GLN A 81 -13.70 -1.21 20.91
CA GLN A 81 -14.62 -2.35 20.92
C GLN A 81 -14.72 -2.98 19.54
N ALA A 82 -14.97 -2.15 18.52
CA ALA A 82 -14.98 -2.60 17.14
C ALA A 82 -13.58 -2.98 16.63
N LYS A 83 -12.53 -2.54 17.32
CA LYS A 83 -11.12 -2.64 16.89
C LYS A 83 -11.00 -2.13 15.47
N SER A 84 -11.38 -0.88 15.28
CA SER A 84 -11.32 -0.22 13.99
C SER A 84 -10.86 1.22 14.12
N ALA A 85 -10.14 1.70 13.11
CA ALA A 85 -9.70 3.08 12.99
C ALA A 85 -10.29 3.73 11.74
N VAL A 86 -10.62 5.00 11.82
CA VAL A 86 -11.15 5.81 10.71
C VAL A 86 -10.44 7.14 10.68
N SER A 87 -9.90 7.49 9.52
CA SER A 87 -9.39 8.81 9.16
C SER A 87 -10.34 9.42 8.14
N PRO A 88 -11.28 10.30 8.53
CA PRO A 88 -12.27 10.87 7.62
C PRO A 88 -11.69 11.94 6.69
N GLY A 89 -10.52 12.48 7.04
CA GLY A 89 -9.80 13.47 6.24
C GLY A 89 -8.59 12.89 5.52
N LYS A 90 -7.94 13.77 4.73
CA LYS A 90 -6.78 13.44 3.91
C LYS A 90 -5.75 12.67 4.73
N ILE A 91 -5.34 11.55 4.15
CA ILE A 91 -4.36 10.65 4.73
C ILE A 91 -3.18 10.57 3.77
N ALA A 92 -1.96 10.66 4.32
CA ALA A 92 -0.73 10.42 3.60
C ALA A 92 0.11 9.39 4.34
N ILE A 93 0.59 8.39 3.61
CA ILE A 93 1.43 7.29 4.09
C ILE A 93 2.74 7.37 3.31
N THR A 94 3.84 7.57 4.01
CA THR A 94 5.19 7.61 3.45
C THR A 94 5.93 6.37 3.90
N GLY A 95 6.44 5.58 2.95
CA GLY A 95 7.27 4.41 3.20
C GLY A 95 8.54 4.41 2.37
N SER A 96 9.43 3.46 2.62
CA SER A 96 10.67 3.26 1.84
C SER A 96 10.39 2.90 0.38
N ASP A 97 9.40 2.03 0.13
CA ASP A 97 9.05 1.55 -1.20
C ASP A 97 8.03 2.45 -1.94
N ALA A 98 7.16 3.15 -1.22
CA ALA A 98 6.08 3.93 -1.83
C ALA A 98 5.55 5.04 -0.93
N ASP A 99 5.02 6.08 -1.55
CA ASP A 99 4.20 7.11 -0.91
C ASP A 99 2.75 6.99 -1.40
N ILE A 100 1.77 7.11 -0.51
CA ILE A 100 0.35 6.96 -0.81
C ILE A 100 -0.42 8.12 -0.21
N THR A 101 -1.30 8.74 -1.00
CA THR A 101 -2.28 9.72 -0.51
C THR A 101 -3.70 9.29 -0.86
N ALA A 102 -4.66 9.65 -0.01
CA ALA A 102 -6.09 9.46 -0.26
C ALA A 102 -6.92 10.45 0.58
N ASP A 103 -8.21 10.58 0.26
CA ASP A 103 -9.14 11.47 0.99
C ASP A 103 -9.62 10.87 2.31
N LYS A 104 -9.68 9.53 2.39
CA LYS A 104 -10.16 8.80 3.57
C LYS A 104 -9.44 7.46 3.72
N GLY A 105 -9.19 7.09 4.97
CA GLY A 105 -8.65 5.78 5.34
C GLY A 105 -9.47 5.09 6.42
N THR A 106 -9.62 3.77 6.33
CA THR A 106 -10.16 2.93 7.40
C THR A 106 -9.28 1.71 7.61
N ALA A 107 -9.25 1.21 8.84
CA ALA A 107 -8.66 -0.08 9.17
C ALA A 107 -9.58 -0.86 10.11
N ASP A 108 -9.85 -2.11 9.73
CA ASP A 108 -10.52 -3.10 10.57
C ASP A 108 -9.46 -4.10 11.03
N PHE A 109 -9.11 -4.01 12.31
CA PHE A 109 -8.07 -4.86 12.87
C PHE A 109 -8.56 -6.29 13.06
N ASN A 110 -9.86 -6.55 13.23
CA ASN A 110 -10.37 -7.92 13.31
C ASN A 110 -10.27 -8.63 11.97
N LYS A 111 -10.69 -7.94 10.89
CA LYS A 111 -10.63 -8.47 9.53
C LYS A 111 -9.23 -8.42 8.93
N ARG A 112 -8.32 -7.67 9.55
CA ARG A 112 -6.98 -7.40 9.00
C ARG A 112 -7.11 -6.77 7.60
N LEU A 113 -7.91 -5.72 7.51
CA LEU A 113 -8.19 -5.00 6.27
C LEU A 113 -7.94 -3.50 6.46
N ALA A 114 -7.12 -2.91 5.60
CA ALA A 114 -7.06 -1.47 5.38
C ALA A 114 -7.80 -1.10 4.09
N VAL A 115 -8.47 0.05 4.09
CA VAL A 115 -9.12 0.59 2.91
C VAL A 115 -8.80 2.07 2.80
N LEU A 116 -8.31 2.50 1.64
CA LEU A 116 -8.16 3.89 1.25
C LEU A 116 -9.17 4.20 0.14
N THR A 117 -9.83 5.35 0.23
CA THR A 117 -10.84 5.78 -0.74
C THR A 117 -10.75 7.27 -1.01
N GLY A 118 -11.18 7.67 -2.20
CA GLY A 118 -11.23 9.06 -2.64
C GLY A 118 -9.86 9.52 -3.12
N GLY A 119 -9.70 9.60 -4.45
CA GLY A 119 -8.48 10.08 -5.08
C GLY A 119 -7.20 9.38 -4.61
N VAL A 120 -7.16 8.05 -4.61
CA VAL A 120 -5.97 7.34 -4.17
C VAL A 120 -4.84 7.56 -5.19
N ASN A 121 -3.72 8.09 -4.72
CA ASN A 121 -2.52 8.32 -5.52
C ASN A 121 -1.32 7.67 -4.81
N MET A 122 -0.75 6.65 -5.45
CA MET A 122 0.41 5.90 -4.96
C MET A 122 1.60 6.18 -5.88
N VAL A 123 2.72 6.59 -5.31
CA VAL A 123 3.98 6.80 -6.03
C VAL A 123 4.96 5.74 -5.56
N LEU A 124 5.21 4.75 -6.40
CA LEU A 124 6.25 3.74 -6.18
C LEU A 124 7.62 4.37 -6.42
N LYS A 125 8.53 4.19 -5.45
CA LYS A 125 9.89 4.70 -5.53
C LYS A 125 10.79 3.70 -6.25
N PRO A 126 11.75 4.16 -7.06
CA PRO A 126 12.82 3.31 -7.57
C PRO A 126 13.55 2.65 -6.39
N LYS A 127 13.75 1.33 -6.42
CA LYS A 127 14.60 0.68 -5.41
C LYS A 127 16.06 0.99 -5.73
N SER A 128 16.80 1.54 -4.77
CA SER A 128 18.17 2.04 -4.95
C SER A 128 19.26 1.05 -4.50
N GLU A 129 18.96 -0.19 -4.12
CA GLU A 129 19.98 -1.08 -3.55
C GLU A 129 20.00 -2.50 -4.15
N ASN A 130 21.21 -2.89 -4.59
CA ASN A 130 21.73 -4.24 -4.85
C ASN A 130 20.71 -5.28 -5.31
N HIS A 131 20.18 -5.10 -6.52
CA HIS A 131 19.66 -6.24 -7.25
C HIS A 131 20.83 -7.17 -7.57
N SER A 132 20.71 -8.43 -7.16
CA SER A 132 21.61 -9.51 -7.58
C SER A 132 21.61 -9.68 -9.09
N ASP A 133 20.47 -9.37 -9.71
CA ASP A 133 20.29 -9.40 -11.17
C ASP A 133 19.95 -8.00 -11.75
N PRO A 134 20.88 -7.37 -12.49
CA PRO A 134 20.63 -6.10 -13.17
C PRO A 134 19.54 -6.18 -14.26
N ASP A 135 19.17 -7.37 -14.71
CA ASP A 135 18.14 -7.57 -15.73
C ASP A 135 16.71 -7.69 -15.20
N SER A 136 16.52 -7.73 -13.88
CA SER A 136 15.20 -7.86 -13.26
C SER A 136 14.26 -6.70 -13.59
N VAL A 137 12.94 -6.96 -13.65
CA VAL A 137 11.93 -5.91 -13.93
C VAL A 137 12.02 -4.79 -12.89
N ARG A 138 12.38 -5.13 -11.64
CA ARG A 138 12.56 -4.17 -10.55
C ARG A 138 13.87 -3.40 -10.64
N ALA A 139 14.98 -4.03 -11.04
CA ALA A 139 16.24 -3.32 -11.30
C ALA A 139 16.10 -2.31 -12.45
N LYS A 140 15.30 -2.65 -13.47
CA LYS A 140 14.97 -1.76 -14.59
C LYS A 140 14.01 -0.63 -14.21
N MET A 141 13.38 -0.69 -13.03
CA MET A 141 12.54 0.39 -12.49
C MET A 141 13.40 1.52 -11.93
N THR A 142 14.06 2.24 -12.83
CA THR A 142 14.90 3.40 -12.48
C THR A 142 14.08 4.67 -12.25
N LYS A 143 12.79 4.65 -12.61
CA LYS A 143 11.88 5.80 -12.57
C LYS A 143 10.67 5.52 -11.69
N PRO A 144 10.16 6.52 -10.95
CA PRO A 144 8.99 6.36 -10.12
C PRO A 144 7.76 6.04 -10.97
N THR A 145 6.90 5.17 -10.45
CA THR A 145 5.63 4.79 -11.09
C THR A 145 4.48 5.34 -10.27
N THR A 146 3.62 6.14 -10.89
CA THR A 146 2.40 6.64 -10.26
C THR A 146 1.24 5.70 -10.57
N ILE A 147 0.51 5.31 -9.54
CA ILE A 147 -0.68 4.47 -9.61
C ILE A 147 -1.84 5.25 -9.00
N THR A 148 -2.87 5.52 -9.79
CA THR A 148 -4.09 6.20 -9.31
C THR A 148 -5.29 5.26 -9.36
N CYS A 149 -6.17 5.32 -8.37
CA CYS A 149 -7.44 4.59 -8.38
C CYS A 149 -8.48 5.23 -7.45
N SER A 150 -9.72 4.79 -7.53
CA SER A 150 -10.79 5.27 -6.65
C SER A 150 -10.73 4.67 -5.25
N LYS A 151 -10.31 3.40 -5.16
CA LYS A 151 -10.26 2.64 -3.91
C LYS A 151 -9.11 1.64 -3.93
N LEU A 152 -8.40 1.56 -2.81
CA LEU A 152 -7.33 0.62 -2.55
C LEU A 152 -7.63 -0.16 -1.27
N GLU A 153 -7.61 -1.49 -1.34
CA GLU A 153 -7.75 -2.40 -0.21
C GLU A 153 -6.45 -3.15 0.03
N TYR A 154 -6.11 -3.35 1.30
CA TYR A 154 -4.98 -4.18 1.69
C TYR A 154 -5.37 -5.18 2.77
N GLN A 155 -5.30 -6.46 2.42
CA GLN A 155 -5.57 -7.59 3.30
C GLN A 155 -4.28 -8.07 3.94
N TYR A 156 -3.96 -7.63 5.17
CA TYR A 156 -2.64 -7.85 5.79
C TYR A 156 -2.29 -9.34 5.92
N LYS A 157 -3.27 -10.18 6.29
CA LYS A 157 -3.03 -11.62 6.49
C LYS A 157 -2.71 -12.33 5.17
N ALA A 158 -3.41 -11.98 4.10
CA ALA A 158 -3.20 -12.53 2.78
C ALA A 158 -2.05 -11.83 2.03
N LYS A 159 -1.59 -10.67 2.51
CA LYS A 159 -0.70 -9.74 1.81
C LYS A 159 -1.17 -9.43 0.37
N LEU A 160 -2.47 -9.22 0.24
CA LEU A 160 -3.13 -8.95 -1.04
C LEU A 160 -3.55 -7.49 -1.10
N VAL A 161 -3.10 -6.78 -2.14
CA VAL A 161 -3.52 -5.42 -2.46
C VAL A 161 -4.53 -5.48 -3.60
N THR A 162 -5.65 -4.77 -3.48
CA THR A 162 -6.65 -4.66 -4.55
C THR A 162 -6.97 -3.19 -4.82
N ALA A 163 -6.69 -2.73 -6.04
CA ALA A 163 -7.07 -1.41 -6.53
C ALA A 163 -8.24 -1.51 -7.49
N VAL A 164 -9.24 -0.63 -7.37
CA VAL A 164 -10.43 -0.58 -8.23
C VAL A 164 -10.84 0.84 -8.56
N GLY A 165 -11.60 0.98 -9.64
CA GLY A 165 -12.20 2.23 -10.08
C GLY A 165 -11.20 3.08 -10.85
N GLU A 166 -11.02 2.72 -12.13
CA GLU A 166 -10.11 3.35 -13.09
C GLU A 166 -8.65 3.36 -12.61
N VAL A 167 -8.07 2.17 -12.51
CA VAL A 167 -6.67 2.02 -12.14
C VAL A 167 -5.82 2.49 -13.30
N ARG A 168 -4.98 3.50 -13.06
CA ARG A 168 -3.99 3.98 -14.04
C ARG A 168 -2.59 3.86 -13.49
N PHE A 169 -1.70 3.33 -14.30
CA PHE A 169 -0.27 3.26 -14.07
C PHE A 169 0.39 4.27 -15.02
N LYS A 170 1.28 5.10 -14.51
CA LYS A 170 2.04 6.07 -15.30
C LYS A 170 3.50 6.05 -14.88
N GLN A 171 4.38 5.78 -15.84
CA GLN A 171 5.83 5.83 -15.67
C GLN A 171 6.43 6.54 -16.88
N GLU A 172 6.76 7.82 -16.73
CA GLU A 172 7.21 8.69 -17.83
C GLU A 172 6.31 8.59 -19.08
N LYS A 173 6.84 8.01 -20.17
CA LYS A 173 6.10 7.82 -21.44
C LYS A 173 5.21 6.59 -21.41
N ARG A 174 5.50 5.59 -20.57
CA ARG A 174 4.69 4.38 -20.42
C ARG A 174 3.43 4.64 -19.61
N SER A 175 2.34 4.01 -20.00
CA SER A 175 1.10 4.01 -19.22
C SER A 175 0.34 2.71 -19.37
N ALA A 176 -0.40 2.32 -18.34
CA ALA A 176 -1.38 1.25 -18.43
C ALA A 176 -2.66 1.62 -17.69
N GLU A 177 -3.79 1.11 -18.14
CA GLU A 177 -5.10 1.32 -17.53
C GLU A 177 -5.80 -0.03 -17.36
N ALA A 178 -6.58 -0.16 -16.29
CA ALA A 178 -7.44 -1.32 -16.03
C ALA A 178 -8.60 -0.93 -15.10
N GLN A 179 -9.69 -1.70 -15.11
CA GLN A 179 -10.77 -1.50 -14.12
C GLN A 179 -10.38 -1.96 -12.71
N LYS A 180 -9.56 -3.00 -12.62
CA LYS A 180 -9.10 -3.59 -11.36
C LYS A 180 -7.67 -4.12 -11.49
N ALA A 181 -6.88 -3.90 -10.44
CA ALA A 181 -5.56 -4.48 -10.26
C ALA A 181 -5.49 -5.23 -8.92
N VAL A 182 -4.93 -6.43 -8.92
CA VAL A 182 -4.70 -7.23 -7.71
C VAL A 182 -3.22 -7.60 -7.65
N TYR A 183 -2.56 -7.27 -6.56
CA TYR A 183 -1.16 -7.62 -6.33
C TYR A 183 -1.04 -8.52 -5.10
N ASP A 184 -0.48 -9.71 -5.28
CA ASP A 184 -0.14 -10.63 -4.20
C ASP A 184 1.34 -10.49 -3.85
N SER A 185 1.63 -9.96 -2.66
CA SER A 185 3.01 -9.74 -2.23
C SER A 185 3.75 -11.03 -1.83
N ASN A 186 3.07 -12.17 -1.69
CA ASN A 186 3.74 -13.44 -1.41
C ASN A 186 4.29 -14.09 -2.67
N THR A 187 3.56 -13.96 -3.78
CA THR A 187 3.92 -14.54 -5.08
C THR A 187 4.52 -13.50 -6.04
N GLU A 188 4.42 -12.22 -5.70
CA GLU A 188 4.83 -11.08 -6.51
C GLU A 188 4.11 -11.02 -7.86
N LEU A 189 2.89 -11.55 -7.90
CA LEU A 189 2.03 -11.59 -9.06
C LEU A 189 1.07 -10.40 -9.07
N LEU A 190 1.10 -9.62 -10.14
CA LEU A 190 0.15 -8.56 -10.46
C LEU A 190 -0.84 -9.07 -11.52
N VAL A 191 -2.13 -8.93 -11.24
CA VAL A 191 -3.22 -9.30 -12.14
C VAL A 191 -4.06 -8.07 -12.45
N LEU A 192 -4.15 -7.70 -13.73
CA LEU A 192 -4.96 -6.61 -14.24
C LEU A 192 -6.18 -7.17 -14.96
N THR A 193 -7.36 -6.64 -14.69
CA THR A 193 -8.62 -7.11 -15.27
C THR A 193 -9.53 -5.97 -15.67
N GLY A 194 -10.31 -6.21 -16.73
CA GLY A 194 -11.35 -5.31 -17.22
C GLY A 194 -10.79 -4.23 -18.11
N ASP A 195 -10.77 -4.52 -19.41
CA ASP A 195 -10.31 -3.62 -20.49
C ASP A 195 -8.91 -3.04 -20.23
N VAL A 196 -7.93 -3.95 -20.07
CA VAL A 196 -6.54 -3.55 -19.86
C VAL A 196 -6.01 -2.93 -21.13
N LYS A 197 -5.43 -1.74 -21.02
CA LYS A 197 -4.78 -1.02 -22.12
C LYS A 197 -3.40 -0.58 -21.68
N GLY A 198 -2.44 -0.59 -22.58
CA GLY A 198 -1.11 -0.07 -22.30
C GLY A 198 -0.48 0.62 -23.49
N VAL A 199 0.45 1.51 -23.18
CA VAL A 199 1.26 2.28 -24.12
C VAL A 199 2.70 2.22 -23.63
N ASP A 200 3.62 1.86 -24.52
CA ASP A 200 5.06 1.81 -24.21
C ASP A 200 5.78 3.15 -24.50
N GLU A 201 7.11 3.16 -24.48
CA GLU A 201 7.92 4.38 -24.73
C GLU A 201 7.93 4.83 -26.18
N HIS A 202 7.62 3.93 -27.12
CA HIS A 202 7.59 4.17 -28.56
C HIS A 202 6.16 4.50 -29.06
N GLY A 203 5.19 4.49 -28.14
CA GLY A 203 3.78 4.69 -28.44
C GLY A 203 3.13 3.48 -29.09
N GLN A 204 3.73 2.29 -28.95
CA GLN A 204 3.08 1.02 -29.27
C GLN A 204 1.98 0.79 -28.24
N THR A 205 0.87 0.20 -28.68
CA THR A 205 -0.29 -0.02 -27.82
C THR A 205 -0.57 -1.51 -27.72
N PHE A 206 -1.08 -1.92 -26.56
CA PHE A 206 -1.68 -3.24 -26.40
C PHE A 206 -3.00 -3.14 -25.65
N SER A 207 -3.89 -4.10 -25.88
CA SER A 207 -5.14 -4.25 -25.15
C SER A 207 -5.45 -5.72 -24.89
N ALA A 208 -5.93 -6.02 -23.68
CA ALA A 208 -6.38 -7.36 -23.31
C ALA A 208 -7.46 -7.30 -22.21
N PRO A 209 -8.38 -8.26 -22.12
CA PRO A 209 -9.32 -8.36 -21.00
C PRO A 209 -8.63 -8.69 -19.66
N LEU A 210 -7.50 -9.41 -19.71
CA LEU A 210 -6.78 -9.95 -18.57
C LEU A 210 -5.28 -9.98 -18.85
N VAL A 211 -4.50 -9.43 -17.93
CA VAL A 211 -3.03 -9.45 -17.96
C VAL A 211 -2.50 -9.94 -16.62
N ARG A 212 -1.56 -10.87 -16.65
CA ARG A 212 -0.81 -11.35 -15.49
C ARG A 212 0.65 -10.99 -15.65
N ILE A 213 1.26 -10.48 -14.59
CA ILE A 213 2.64 -10.02 -14.58
C ILE A 213 3.31 -10.57 -13.33
N SER A 214 4.32 -11.42 -13.51
CA SER A 214 5.22 -11.81 -12.42
C SER A 214 6.32 -10.77 -12.28
N LEU A 215 6.44 -10.21 -11.07
CA LEU A 215 7.49 -9.24 -10.70
C LEU A 215 8.60 -9.89 -9.86
N LYS A 216 8.62 -11.23 -9.84
CA LYS A 216 9.56 -12.02 -9.05
C LYS A 216 10.92 -12.07 -9.73
N GLU A 217 11.95 -11.62 -9.03
CA GLU A 217 13.32 -11.59 -9.54
C GLU A 217 13.77 -13.00 -9.99
N GLY A 218 14.22 -13.10 -11.24
CA GLY A 218 14.66 -14.34 -11.88
C GLY A 218 13.53 -15.22 -12.42
N ASP A 219 12.28 -14.75 -12.36
CA ASP A 219 11.07 -15.43 -12.84
C ASP A 219 10.05 -14.39 -13.34
N GLU A 220 10.54 -13.34 -14.01
CA GLU A 220 9.70 -12.28 -14.56
C GLU A 220 9.08 -12.68 -15.89
N TRP A 221 7.78 -12.48 -15.99
CA TRP A 221 7.02 -12.74 -17.20
C TRP A 221 5.75 -11.89 -17.24
N MET A 222 5.22 -11.72 -18.45
CA MET A 222 3.93 -11.13 -18.69
C MET A 222 3.12 -12.02 -19.63
N GLU A 223 1.89 -12.30 -19.24
CA GLU A 223 0.92 -13.06 -20.02
C GLU A 223 -0.34 -12.21 -20.21
N ALA A 224 -0.82 -12.14 -21.45
CA ALA A 224 -2.04 -11.45 -21.79
C ALA A 224 -2.92 -12.37 -22.65
N GLU A 225 -4.12 -12.69 -22.14
CA GLU A 225 -5.07 -13.55 -22.85
C GLU A 225 -5.91 -12.70 -23.81
N ASN A 226 -6.13 -13.18 -25.04
CA ASN A 226 -6.89 -12.46 -26.07
C ASN A 226 -6.36 -11.04 -26.34
N ALA A 227 -5.03 -10.90 -26.37
CA ALA A 227 -4.39 -9.61 -26.55
C ALA A 227 -4.44 -9.14 -28.02
N SER A 228 -4.53 -7.83 -28.19
CA SER A 228 -4.29 -7.13 -29.46
C SER A 228 -3.15 -6.12 -29.24
N ALA A 229 -2.30 -5.93 -30.25
CA ALA A 229 -1.18 -5.00 -30.17
C ALA A 229 -0.93 -4.30 -31.51
N SER A 230 -0.47 -3.06 -31.44
CA SER A 230 -0.07 -2.26 -32.61
C SER A 230 1.42 -1.89 -32.50
N PHE A 231 2.20 -2.29 -33.50
CA PHE A 231 3.64 -2.03 -33.58
C PHE A 231 3.92 -0.98 -34.66
N LYS A 232 4.86 -0.09 -34.40
CA LYS A 232 5.42 0.79 -35.43
C LYS A 232 6.68 0.13 -35.97
N ILE A 233 6.74 -0.09 -37.27
CA ILE A 233 7.89 -0.65 -37.97
C ILE A 233 8.40 0.47 -38.89
N ASP A 234 9.64 0.90 -38.69
CA ASP A 234 10.33 1.76 -39.65
C ASP A 234 10.82 0.87 -40.80
N LEU A 235 10.38 1.16 -42.04
CA LEU A 235 10.67 0.37 -43.23
C LEU A 235 11.83 0.94 -44.07
N ASP A 236 12.62 1.86 -43.51
CA ASP A 236 13.70 2.57 -44.21
C ASP A 236 15.08 1.88 -44.01
N GLU A 237 15.18 0.57 -44.22
CA GLU A 237 16.45 -0.18 -44.42
C GLU A 237 16.53 -0.83 -45.81
#